data_AF-A0A846DQL4-F1
#
_entry.id   AF-A0A846DQL4-F1
#
_cell.length_a   1.000
_cell.length_b   1.000
_cell.length_c   1.000
_cell.angle_alpha   90.00
_cell.angle_beta   90.00
_cell.angle_gamma   90.00
#
_symmetry.space_group_name_H-M   'P 1'
#
loop_
_entity.id
_entity.type
_entity.pdbx_description
1 polymer ?
#
loop_
_entity_poly.entity_id
_entity_poly.type
_entity_poly.pdbx_seq_one_letter_code
_entity_poly.pdbx_strand_id
1 'polypeptide(L)'
;TTFENKILKYCQRAYHACSPEDWPNPVPDNLTGIFEDLKKMPQGSSEYTRIERWVGYLVTDSELPRSLSNQLKEWCQQNIEGYSELLREVDNKPKSTNSYLMVVVQASNQNLVSNPNKEEQYFVDAWFRQNDSVIDCDSLSNPGSFPETVTADQIPQILQLFLDVSTKYSWRNLTIELFLPLALMNQAVDTWEIDDEFGFPTPIGCHYQVLVRSAERLLQTYSRHKGCWQQKWDFFQQLSQGSACNAFVSGDGQDLKVLFVQLSKNNIIGLKLVKAPLQVGKGSVFAVILKAAIPVALWLRQNLSNNCQKEVDGLLNCCCVHELPEVVKNKRLDHFPTAPDTHIGQHLSLLWEDPKRLPPSIEYSM
;
A
#
# COMPACT_ATOMS: atom_id res chain seq x y z
N THR A 1 22.25 3.32 -27.30
CA THR A 1 20.83 3.61 -27.56
C THR A 1 20.74 5.00 -28.15
N THR A 2 20.18 5.16 -29.35
CA THR A 2 20.06 6.43 -30.06
C THR A 2 19.34 7.48 -29.21
N PHE A 3 19.71 8.76 -29.36
CA PHE A 3 19.09 9.89 -28.68
C PHE A 3 17.56 9.91 -28.87
N GLU A 4 17.11 9.53 -30.07
CA GLU A 4 15.69 9.36 -30.42
C GLU A 4 14.97 8.33 -29.53
N ASN A 5 15.59 7.17 -29.24
CA ASN A 5 15.00 6.16 -28.37
C ASN A 5 14.89 6.64 -26.91
N LYS A 6 15.72 7.59 -26.48
CA LYS A 6 15.61 8.20 -25.14
C LYS A 6 14.46 9.21 -25.11
N ILE A 7 14.33 10.05 -26.13
CA ILE A 7 13.22 11.02 -26.24
C ILE A 7 11.88 10.31 -26.30
N LEU A 8 11.79 9.26 -27.11
CA LEU A 8 10.56 8.48 -27.26
C LEU A 8 10.06 7.94 -25.91
N LYS A 9 10.95 7.50 -25.00
CA LYS A 9 10.56 7.04 -23.67
C LYS A 9 9.88 8.13 -22.84
N TYR A 10 10.38 9.36 -22.88
CA TYR A 10 9.74 10.50 -22.20
C TYR A 10 8.34 10.77 -22.79
N CYS A 11 8.25 10.76 -24.11
CA CYS A 11 7.00 10.92 -24.84
C CYS A 11 5.97 9.82 -24.51
N GLN A 12 6.42 8.56 -24.37
CA GLN A 12 5.59 7.43 -23.98
C GLN A 12 5.10 7.53 -22.53
N ARG A 13 5.95 8.01 -21.60
CA ARG A 13 5.53 8.27 -20.21
C ARG A 13 4.48 9.36 -20.13
N ALA A 14 4.71 10.48 -20.82
CA ALA A 14 3.74 11.56 -20.92
C ALA A 14 2.44 11.09 -21.59
N TYR A 15 2.53 10.23 -22.61
CA TYR A 15 1.37 9.62 -23.28
C TYR A 15 0.55 8.77 -22.31
N HIS A 16 1.21 7.91 -21.53
CA HIS A 16 0.54 7.13 -20.49
C HIS A 16 -0.12 8.05 -19.45
N ALA A 17 0.54 9.15 -19.08
CA ALA A 17 -0.03 10.10 -18.13
C ALA A 17 -1.24 10.86 -18.70
N CYS A 18 -1.34 11.13 -20.00
CA CYS A 18 -2.51 11.81 -20.56
C CYS A 18 -3.61 10.88 -21.08
N SER A 19 -3.35 9.57 -21.18
CA SER A 19 -4.33 8.57 -21.65
C SER A 19 -5.47 8.37 -20.64
N PRO A 20 -6.74 8.28 -21.08
CA PRO A 20 -7.83 7.75 -20.26
C PRO A 20 -7.53 6.31 -19.77
N GLU A 21 -8.05 5.93 -18.60
CA GLU A 21 -7.85 4.57 -18.06
C GLU A 21 -8.42 3.49 -18.98
N ASP A 22 -9.56 3.75 -19.64
CA ASP A 22 -10.21 2.83 -20.58
C ASP A 22 -9.72 3.00 -22.02
N TRP A 23 -8.56 3.64 -22.25
CA TRP A 23 -8.04 3.84 -23.60
C TRP A 23 -7.61 2.51 -24.22
N PRO A 24 -8.25 2.03 -25.29
CA PRO A 24 -8.10 0.65 -25.76
C PRO A 24 -6.80 0.42 -26.54
N ASN A 25 -6.07 1.47 -26.90
CA ASN A 25 -4.89 1.36 -27.75
C ASN A 25 -3.61 1.21 -26.92
N PRO A 26 -2.72 0.27 -27.28
CA PRO A 26 -1.40 0.18 -26.66
C PRO A 26 -0.57 1.44 -26.94
N VAL A 27 0.44 1.69 -26.10
CA VAL A 27 1.35 2.83 -26.26
C VAL A 27 2.12 2.71 -27.58
N PRO A 28 2.01 3.70 -28.50
CA PRO A 28 2.72 3.64 -29.78
C PRO A 28 4.24 3.63 -29.62
N ASP A 29 4.93 2.96 -30.55
CA ASP A 29 6.39 2.80 -30.58
C ASP A 29 7.12 3.93 -31.32
N ASN A 30 6.40 4.96 -31.76
CA ASN A 30 6.95 6.11 -32.48
C ASN A 30 6.13 7.38 -32.20
N LEU A 31 6.74 8.56 -32.42
CA LEU A 31 6.11 9.85 -32.16
C LEU A 31 4.87 10.11 -33.02
N THR A 32 4.89 9.66 -34.29
CA THR A 32 3.76 9.84 -35.21
C THR A 32 2.52 9.14 -34.67
N GLY A 33 2.66 7.89 -34.22
CA GLY A 33 1.57 7.12 -33.60
C GLY A 33 1.06 7.77 -32.31
N ILE A 34 1.97 8.28 -31.47
CA ILE A 34 1.60 9.04 -30.25
C ILE A 34 0.70 10.23 -30.64
N PHE A 35 1.12 11.06 -31.60
CA PHE A 35 0.34 12.23 -32.01
C PHE A 35 -1.00 11.88 -32.67
N GLU A 36 -1.07 10.82 -33.47
CA GLU A 36 -2.32 10.36 -34.06
C GLU A 36 -3.32 9.90 -33.00
N ASP A 37 -2.86 9.18 -31.98
CA ASP A 37 -3.71 8.70 -30.91
C ASP A 37 -4.16 9.83 -29.98
N LEU A 38 -3.27 10.77 -29.62
CA LEU A 38 -3.63 11.94 -28.81
C LEU A 38 -4.76 12.76 -29.44
N LYS A 39 -4.81 12.85 -30.78
CA LYS A 39 -5.88 13.55 -31.51
C LYS A 39 -7.22 12.82 -31.45
N LYS A 40 -7.21 11.50 -31.29
CA LYS A 40 -8.41 10.65 -31.21
C LYS A 40 -8.93 10.51 -29.78
N MET A 41 -8.08 10.75 -28.78
CA MET A 41 -8.45 10.61 -27.38
C MET A 41 -9.58 11.58 -26.99
N PRO A 42 -10.59 11.12 -26.23
CA PRO A 42 -11.65 12.00 -25.74
C PRO A 42 -11.06 13.05 -24.80
N GLN A 43 -11.40 14.33 -24.95
CA GLN A 43 -10.84 15.43 -24.14
C GLN A 43 -11.15 15.28 -22.63
N GLY A 44 -12.32 14.72 -22.29
CA GLY A 44 -12.79 14.62 -20.91
C GLY A 44 -13.29 15.96 -20.37
N SER A 45 -13.14 16.19 -19.07
CA SER A 45 -13.62 17.39 -18.37
C SER A 45 -12.62 18.56 -18.32
N SER A 46 -11.41 18.39 -18.86
CA SER A 46 -10.39 19.45 -18.89
C SER A 46 -10.67 20.42 -20.03
N GLU A 47 -10.42 21.71 -19.79
CA GLU A 47 -10.48 22.75 -20.82
C GLU A 47 -9.30 22.66 -21.80
N TYR A 48 -8.23 21.94 -21.44
CA TYR A 48 -7.07 21.71 -22.28
C TYR A 48 -7.23 20.44 -23.14
N THR A 49 -6.73 20.54 -24.36
CA THR A 49 -6.63 19.40 -25.30
C THR A 49 -5.67 18.34 -24.78
N ARG A 50 -5.80 17.12 -25.32
CA ARG A 50 -4.90 16.01 -24.96
C ARG A 50 -3.45 16.27 -25.32
N ILE A 51 -3.19 17.00 -26.39
CA ILE A 51 -1.84 17.39 -26.79
C ILE A 51 -1.25 18.38 -25.79
N GLU A 52 -2.00 19.41 -25.39
CA GLU A 52 -1.54 20.39 -24.40
C GLU A 52 -1.20 19.71 -23.07
N ARG A 53 -2.07 18.82 -22.60
CA ARG A 53 -1.84 18.03 -21.38
C ARG A 53 -0.64 17.10 -21.51
N TRP A 54 -0.48 16.45 -22.66
CA TRP A 54 0.68 15.61 -22.96
C TRP A 54 2.00 16.40 -22.87
N VAL A 55 2.06 17.59 -23.49
CA VAL A 55 3.23 18.45 -23.36
C VAL A 55 3.42 18.90 -21.91
N GLY A 56 2.34 19.20 -21.19
CA GLY A 56 2.34 19.48 -19.75
C GLY A 56 3.04 18.39 -18.92
N TYR A 57 2.67 17.11 -19.10
CA TYR A 57 3.36 16.00 -18.42
C TYR A 57 4.81 15.83 -18.87
N LEU A 58 5.10 16.13 -20.14
CA LEU A 58 6.44 16.02 -20.67
C LEU A 58 7.38 17.04 -20.04
N VAL A 59 6.93 18.28 -19.79
CA VAL A 59 7.74 19.34 -19.18
C VAL A 59 7.92 19.20 -17.68
N THR A 60 7.04 18.46 -17.00
CA THR A 60 7.15 18.13 -15.57
C THR A 60 7.99 16.88 -15.30
N ASP A 61 8.34 16.11 -16.34
CA ASP A 61 9.26 14.96 -16.21
C ASP A 61 10.67 15.41 -15.81
N SER A 62 11.05 15.10 -14.57
CA SER A 62 12.35 15.49 -13.99
C SER A 62 13.57 14.84 -14.67
N GLU A 63 13.36 13.76 -15.43
CA GLU A 63 14.43 13.07 -16.18
C GLU A 63 14.63 13.64 -17.59
N LEU A 64 13.77 14.58 -18.03
CA LEU A 64 13.92 15.24 -19.31
C LEU A 64 15.18 16.12 -19.32
N PRO A 65 16.01 16.08 -20.39
CA PRO A 65 17.17 16.96 -20.49
C PRO A 65 16.80 18.43 -20.32
N ARG A 66 17.53 19.15 -19.46
CA ARG A 66 17.22 20.55 -19.10
C ARG A 66 17.05 21.48 -20.30
N SER A 67 17.88 21.33 -21.33
CA SER A 67 17.78 22.14 -22.56
C SER A 67 16.44 21.92 -23.28
N LEU A 68 15.99 20.67 -23.37
CA LEU A 68 14.72 20.32 -24.01
C LEU A 68 13.53 20.72 -23.14
N SER A 69 13.62 20.53 -21.81
CA SER A 69 12.61 21.01 -20.86
C SER A 69 12.40 22.52 -20.97
N ASN A 70 13.48 23.30 -21.03
CA ASN A 70 13.39 24.76 -21.17
C ASN A 70 12.74 25.17 -22.51
N GLN A 71 13.13 24.54 -23.62
CA GLN A 71 12.53 24.82 -24.94
C GLN A 71 11.04 24.49 -24.97
N LEU A 72 10.63 23.37 -24.38
CA LEU A 72 9.23 23.00 -24.30
C LEU A 72 8.43 23.94 -23.37
N LYS A 73 9.02 24.39 -22.26
CA LYS A 73 8.41 25.39 -21.38
C LYS A 73 8.19 26.73 -22.09
N GLU A 74 9.19 27.22 -22.82
CA GLU A 74 9.06 28.42 -23.65
C GLU A 74 7.96 28.25 -24.71
N TRP A 75 7.91 27.09 -25.37
CA TRP A 75 6.87 26.78 -26.35
C TRP A 75 5.47 26.77 -25.69
N CYS A 76 5.31 26.13 -24.53
CA CYS A 76 4.04 26.10 -23.82
C CYS A 76 3.56 27.49 -23.41
N GLN A 77 4.47 28.33 -22.90
CA GLN A 77 4.14 29.71 -22.51
C GLN A 77 3.64 30.56 -23.68
N GLN A 78 4.09 30.27 -24.90
CA GLN A 78 3.70 31.00 -26.11
C GLN A 78 2.45 30.45 -26.79
N ASN A 79 2.16 29.16 -26.61
CA ASN A 79 1.15 28.45 -27.42
C ASN A 79 -0.04 27.93 -26.61
N ILE A 80 0.02 27.92 -25.28
CA ILE A 80 -1.05 27.41 -24.42
C ILE A 80 -1.57 28.55 -23.53
N GLU A 81 -2.83 28.92 -23.75
CA GLU A 81 -3.51 29.91 -22.90
C GLU A 81 -3.71 29.34 -21.48
N GLY A 82 -3.38 30.11 -20.44
CA GLY A 82 -3.44 29.61 -19.06
C GLY A 82 -2.44 28.50 -18.77
N TYR A 83 -1.21 28.58 -19.31
CA TYR A 83 -0.17 27.57 -19.06
C TYR A 83 0.12 27.29 -17.58
N SER A 84 0.06 28.33 -16.72
CA SER A 84 0.21 28.17 -15.27
C SER A 84 -0.87 27.28 -14.66
N GLU A 85 -2.10 27.43 -15.14
CA GLU A 85 -3.26 26.67 -14.73
C GLU A 85 -3.19 25.24 -15.26
N LEU A 86 -2.70 25.03 -16.49
CA LEU A 86 -2.40 23.71 -17.03
C LEU A 86 -1.33 23.00 -16.18
N LEU A 87 -0.22 23.65 -15.86
CA LEU A 87 0.81 23.06 -15.01
C LEU A 87 0.23 22.70 -13.66
N ARG A 88 -0.63 23.57 -13.10
CA ARG A 88 -1.34 23.27 -11.86
C ARG A 88 -2.30 22.09 -12.04
N GLU A 89 -2.99 21.92 -13.16
CA GLU A 89 -3.86 20.76 -13.45
C GLU A 89 -3.06 19.46 -13.63
N VAL A 90 -1.88 19.54 -14.25
CA VAL A 90 -0.99 18.41 -14.52
C VAL A 90 -0.25 17.99 -13.24
N ASP A 91 0.20 18.94 -12.42
CA ASP A 91 0.76 18.70 -11.08
C ASP A 91 -0.34 18.26 -10.10
N ASN A 92 -1.56 18.81 -10.22
CA ASN A 92 -2.74 18.41 -9.48
C ASN A 92 -3.54 17.33 -10.18
N LYS A 93 -2.96 16.60 -11.15
CA LYS A 93 -3.60 15.38 -11.60
C LYS A 93 -3.86 14.60 -10.32
N PRO A 94 -5.10 14.15 -10.04
CA PRO A 94 -5.29 13.32 -8.88
C PRO A 94 -4.28 12.19 -9.02
N LYS A 95 -3.24 12.21 -8.16
CA LYS A 95 -2.45 11.02 -7.83
C LYS A 95 -3.52 9.95 -7.72
N SER A 96 -3.38 8.87 -8.49
CA SER A 96 -4.36 7.77 -8.54
C SER A 96 -5.17 7.76 -7.27
N THR A 97 -6.48 8.01 -7.34
CA THR A 97 -7.32 8.26 -6.17
C THR A 97 -7.39 6.98 -5.36
N ASN A 98 -6.31 6.67 -4.65
CA ASN A 98 -6.13 5.47 -3.89
C ASN A 98 -7.12 5.60 -2.76
N SER A 99 -8.01 4.63 -2.70
CA SER A 99 -8.94 4.52 -1.60
C SER A 99 -8.33 3.59 -0.56
N TYR A 100 -8.62 3.87 0.70
CA TYR A 100 -8.14 3.09 1.82
C TYR A 100 -9.33 2.70 2.68
N LEU A 101 -9.47 1.39 2.92
CA LEU A 101 -10.35 0.87 3.96
C LEU A 101 -9.47 0.53 5.16
N MET A 102 -9.49 1.37 6.18
CA MET A 102 -8.78 1.13 7.43
C MET A 102 -9.68 0.37 8.38
N VAL A 103 -9.32 -0.86 8.71
CA VAL A 103 -10.04 -1.70 9.69
C VAL A 103 -9.19 -1.84 10.93
N VAL A 104 -9.71 -1.40 12.07
CA VAL A 104 -9.00 -1.40 13.35
C VAL A 104 -9.58 -2.47 14.23
N VAL A 105 -8.73 -3.43 14.61
CA VAL A 105 -9.04 -4.52 15.53
C VAL A 105 -8.35 -4.23 16.86
N GLN A 106 -9.12 -4.13 17.94
CA GLN A 106 -8.59 -3.88 19.28
C GLN A 106 -9.06 -4.94 20.26
N ALA A 107 -8.16 -5.45 21.10
CA ALA A 107 -8.52 -6.43 22.12
C ALA A 107 -9.48 -5.81 23.16
N SER A 108 -10.57 -6.50 23.45
CA SER A 108 -11.49 -6.13 24.53
C SER A 108 -10.89 -6.54 25.87
N ASN A 109 -10.60 -5.55 26.72
CA ASN A 109 -10.04 -5.77 28.06
C ASN A 109 -11.03 -6.44 29.03
N GLN A 110 -12.30 -6.63 28.65
CA GLN A 110 -13.35 -7.15 29.52
C GLN A 110 -13.17 -8.65 29.89
N ASN A 111 -12.36 -9.41 29.15
CA ASN A 111 -12.24 -10.87 29.35
C ASN A 111 -11.04 -11.33 30.21
N LEU A 112 -10.04 -10.48 30.44
CA LEU A 112 -8.83 -10.87 31.19
C LEU A 112 -9.09 -11.07 32.70
N VAL A 113 -10.18 -10.50 33.23
CA VAL A 113 -10.47 -10.52 34.68
C VAL A 113 -11.38 -11.71 35.07
N SER A 114 -12.14 -12.27 34.13
CA SER A 114 -13.31 -13.09 34.47
C SER A 114 -13.24 -14.57 34.08
N ASN A 115 -12.45 -14.98 33.06
CA ASN A 115 -12.18 -16.41 32.81
C ASN A 115 -11.03 -16.63 31.78
N PRO A 116 -9.90 -17.26 32.13
CA PRO A 116 -8.78 -17.50 31.20
C PRO A 116 -9.08 -18.50 30.08
N ASN A 117 -10.20 -19.24 30.16
CA ASN A 117 -10.64 -20.19 29.11
C ASN A 117 -11.60 -19.57 28.08
N LYS A 118 -11.94 -18.28 28.22
CA LYS A 118 -12.84 -17.60 27.27
C LYS A 118 -12.02 -17.05 26.12
N GLU A 119 -12.46 -17.30 24.88
CA GLU A 119 -11.81 -16.77 23.68
C GLU A 119 -11.67 -15.25 23.74
N GLU A 120 -10.51 -14.75 23.30
CA GLU A 120 -10.27 -13.31 23.19
C GLU A 120 -11.33 -12.67 22.28
N GLN A 121 -11.88 -11.56 22.75
CA GLN A 121 -12.86 -10.78 22.01
C GLN A 121 -12.21 -9.46 21.56
N TYR A 122 -12.69 -8.92 20.45
CA TYR A 122 -12.15 -7.74 19.80
C TYR A 122 -13.26 -6.75 19.46
N PHE A 123 -12.96 -5.46 19.60
CA PHE A 123 -13.69 -4.38 18.94
C PHE A 123 -13.15 -4.25 17.52
N VAL A 124 -14.06 -4.06 16.55
CA VAL A 124 -13.70 -3.88 15.14
C VAL A 124 -14.42 -2.66 14.60
N ASP A 125 -13.65 -1.67 14.21
CA ASP A 125 -14.15 -0.42 13.62
C ASP A 125 -13.50 -0.18 12.27
N ALA A 126 -14.16 0.56 11.38
CA ALA A 126 -13.62 0.86 10.06
C ALA A 126 -13.85 2.30 9.61
N TRP A 127 -12.89 2.77 8.83
CA TRP A 127 -12.93 4.07 8.18
C TRP A 127 -12.59 3.93 6.71
N PHE A 128 -13.33 4.64 5.88
CA PHE A 128 -13.04 4.76 4.47
C PHE A 128 -12.38 6.11 4.21
N ARG A 129 -11.26 6.09 3.47
CA ARG A 129 -10.53 7.30 3.10
C ARG A 129 -10.32 7.37 1.60
N GLN A 130 -10.67 8.50 1.00
CA GLN A 130 -10.41 8.78 -0.41
C GLN A 130 -9.19 9.69 -0.54
N ASN A 131 -8.18 9.25 -1.28
CA ASN A 131 -6.91 9.95 -1.47
C ASN A 131 -6.04 10.05 -0.20
N ASP A 132 -4.80 10.52 -0.37
CA ASP A 132 -3.89 10.81 0.74
C ASP A 132 -4.28 12.08 1.53
N SER A 133 -5.46 12.65 1.29
CA SER A 133 -6.06 13.77 2.03
C SER A 133 -6.53 13.30 3.40
N VAL A 134 -6.13 13.95 4.50
CA VAL A 134 -6.58 13.61 5.87
C VAL A 134 -8.05 14.01 6.10
N ILE A 135 -8.60 14.87 5.22
CA ILE A 135 -9.90 15.51 5.39
C ILE A 135 -11.06 14.56 5.03
N ASP A 136 -10.80 13.55 4.20
CA ASP A 136 -11.84 12.70 3.61
C ASP A 136 -11.87 11.31 4.26
N CYS A 137 -11.93 11.25 5.60
CA CYS A 137 -11.95 10.00 6.36
C CYS A 137 -13.31 9.78 7.03
N ASP A 138 -14.15 8.96 6.40
CA ASP A 138 -15.50 8.68 6.87
C ASP A 138 -15.53 7.44 7.76
N SER A 139 -16.13 7.55 8.95
CA SER A 139 -16.43 6.39 9.77
C SER A 139 -17.49 5.54 9.07
N LEU A 140 -17.23 4.24 8.96
CA LEU A 140 -18.24 3.30 8.51
C LEU A 140 -19.04 2.86 9.72
N SER A 141 -20.34 3.20 9.73
CA SER A 141 -21.24 2.75 10.79
C SER A 141 -21.22 1.23 10.85
N ASN A 142 -21.04 0.68 12.05
CA ASN A 142 -21.21 -0.75 12.27
C ASN A 142 -22.65 -1.12 11.87
N PRO A 143 -22.88 -2.06 10.94
CA PRO A 143 -24.23 -2.51 10.63
C PRO A 143 -24.94 -2.91 11.92
N GLY A 144 -26.12 -2.35 12.19
CA GLY A 144 -26.82 -2.47 13.48
C GLY A 144 -27.18 -3.89 13.94
N SER A 145 -26.72 -4.91 13.23
CA SER A 145 -26.83 -6.34 13.52
C SER A 145 -25.63 -6.94 14.26
N PHE A 146 -24.54 -6.19 14.49
CA PHE A 146 -23.32 -6.76 15.06
C PHE A 146 -23.25 -6.71 16.59
N PRO A 147 -22.70 -7.75 17.24
CA PRO A 147 -22.33 -7.68 18.64
C PRO A 147 -21.23 -6.62 18.84
N GLU A 148 -21.21 -6.01 20.02
CA GLU A 148 -20.25 -4.97 20.40
C GLU A 148 -18.79 -5.46 20.34
N THR A 149 -18.58 -6.76 20.58
CA THR A 149 -17.28 -7.43 20.44
C THR A 149 -17.42 -8.76 19.71
N VAL A 150 -16.36 -9.19 19.03
CA VAL A 150 -16.31 -10.41 18.22
C VAL A 150 -15.08 -11.27 18.48
N THR A 151 -15.11 -12.55 18.13
CA THR A 151 -13.92 -13.41 18.11
C THR A 151 -13.07 -13.14 16.88
N ALA A 152 -11.82 -13.63 16.86
CA ALA A 152 -10.93 -13.49 15.71
C ALA A 152 -11.52 -14.10 14.41
N ASP A 153 -12.22 -15.24 14.53
CA ASP A 153 -12.82 -15.96 13.40
C ASP A 153 -14.04 -15.25 12.80
N GLN A 154 -14.59 -14.26 13.50
CA GLN A 154 -15.71 -13.44 13.05
C GLN A 154 -15.29 -12.15 12.32
N ILE A 155 -13.99 -11.80 12.36
CA ILE A 155 -13.46 -10.60 11.71
C ILE A 155 -13.62 -10.62 10.17
N PRO A 156 -13.42 -11.76 9.46
CA PRO A 156 -13.61 -11.80 8.01
C PRO A 156 -15.02 -11.39 7.56
N GLN A 157 -16.05 -11.83 8.27
CA GLN A 157 -17.45 -11.50 7.95
C GLN A 157 -17.75 -10.02 8.21
N ILE A 158 -17.11 -9.42 9.21
CA ILE A 158 -17.18 -7.98 9.47
C ILE A 158 -16.49 -7.19 8.35
N LEU A 159 -15.32 -7.64 7.90
CA LEU A 159 -14.60 -7.02 6.79
C LEU A 159 -15.45 -7.00 5.51
N GLN A 160 -16.12 -8.12 5.17
CA GLN A 160 -17.06 -8.18 4.05
C GLN A 160 -18.11 -7.09 4.16
N LEU A 161 -18.73 -6.95 5.33
CA LEU A 161 -19.80 -5.97 5.52
C LEU A 161 -19.29 -4.53 5.42
N PHE A 162 -18.05 -4.24 5.84
CA PHE A 162 -17.43 -2.94 5.58
C PHE A 162 -17.14 -2.71 4.10
N LEU A 163 -16.72 -3.74 3.36
CA LEU A 163 -16.55 -3.66 1.91
C LEU A 163 -17.90 -3.35 1.23
N ASP A 164 -18.97 -4.04 1.61
CA ASP A 164 -20.32 -3.82 1.09
C ASP A 164 -20.79 -2.38 1.36
N VAL A 165 -20.62 -1.88 2.59
CA VAL A 165 -20.96 -0.49 2.94
C VAL A 165 -20.09 0.51 2.18
N SER A 166 -18.83 0.17 1.90
CA SER A 166 -17.91 1.03 1.16
C SER A 166 -18.26 1.19 -0.32
N THR A 167 -19.07 0.29 -0.90
CA THR A 167 -19.52 0.39 -2.30
C THR A 167 -20.32 1.66 -2.60
N LYS A 168 -20.89 2.32 -1.58
CA LYS A 168 -21.54 3.63 -1.72
C LYS A 168 -20.54 4.73 -2.15
N TYR A 169 -19.26 4.50 -1.95
CA TYR A 169 -18.18 5.37 -2.43
C TYR A 169 -17.67 4.83 -3.77
N SER A 170 -17.48 5.72 -4.75
CA SER A 170 -16.79 5.35 -5.98
C SER A 170 -15.29 5.33 -5.71
N TRP A 171 -14.67 4.14 -5.77
CA TRP A 171 -13.25 3.96 -5.51
C TRP A 171 -12.50 3.24 -6.62
N ARG A 172 -11.20 3.52 -6.70
CA ARG A 172 -10.23 2.84 -7.56
C ARG A 172 -9.01 2.48 -6.71
N ASN A 173 -8.34 1.39 -7.04
CA ASN A 173 -7.12 0.93 -6.34
C ASN A 173 -7.30 0.85 -4.81
N LEU A 174 -8.40 0.24 -4.35
CA LEU A 174 -8.68 0.10 -2.92
C LEU A 174 -7.57 -0.71 -2.23
N THR A 175 -7.01 -0.12 -1.18
CA THR A 175 -6.07 -0.76 -0.26
C THR A 175 -6.78 -1.01 1.07
N ILE A 176 -6.72 -2.24 1.56
CA ILE A 176 -7.25 -2.62 2.87
C ILE A 176 -6.10 -2.60 3.88
N GLU A 177 -6.25 -1.76 4.91
CA GLU A 177 -5.27 -1.66 6.01
C GLU A 177 -5.86 -2.23 7.29
N LEU A 178 -5.33 -3.37 7.73
CA LEU A 178 -5.77 -4.01 8.96
C LEU A 178 -4.81 -3.64 10.09
N PHE A 179 -5.28 -2.79 11.01
CA PHE A 179 -4.61 -2.51 12.26
C PHE A 179 -4.93 -3.65 13.23
N LEU A 180 -3.98 -4.56 13.40
CA LEU A 180 -4.11 -5.76 14.21
C LEU A 180 -3.35 -5.60 15.53
N PRO A 181 -3.87 -6.17 16.64
CA PRO A 181 -3.09 -6.29 17.87
C PRO A 181 -1.94 -7.29 17.65
N LEU A 182 -0.88 -7.21 18.46
CA LEU A 182 0.30 -8.06 18.36
C LEU A 182 -0.03 -9.56 18.32
N ALA A 183 -1.12 -9.98 18.96
CA ALA A 183 -1.60 -11.37 18.98
C ALA A 183 -2.10 -11.88 17.62
N LEU A 184 -2.57 -10.98 16.74
CA LEU A 184 -3.12 -11.32 15.43
C LEU A 184 -2.17 -10.98 14.27
N MET A 185 -0.95 -10.49 14.54
CA MET A 185 -0.02 -10.02 13.50
C MET A 185 0.40 -11.09 12.49
N ASN A 186 0.35 -12.38 12.83
CA ASN A 186 0.72 -13.48 11.91
C ASN A 186 -0.51 -14.15 11.24
N GLN A 187 -1.70 -13.56 11.38
CA GLN A 187 -2.92 -14.08 10.75
C GLN A 187 -2.84 -13.98 9.21
N ALA A 188 -3.44 -14.95 8.52
CA ALA A 188 -3.51 -14.99 7.06
C ALA A 188 -4.62 -14.09 6.53
N VAL A 189 -4.58 -12.80 6.89
CA VAL A 189 -5.67 -11.86 6.58
C VAL A 189 -5.92 -11.71 5.09
N ASP A 190 -4.86 -11.81 4.28
CA ASP A 190 -4.93 -11.77 2.82
C ASP A 190 -5.62 -12.98 2.18
N THR A 191 -5.78 -14.08 2.93
CA THR A 191 -6.44 -15.31 2.46
C THR A 191 -7.90 -15.40 2.87
N TRP A 192 -8.44 -14.39 3.56
CA TRP A 192 -9.87 -14.35 3.88
C TRP A 192 -10.67 -14.31 2.59
N GLU A 193 -11.60 -15.24 2.46
CA GLU A 193 -12.50 -15.29 1.32
C GLU A 193 -13.58 -14.23 1.49
N ILE A 194 -13.82 -13.49 0.42
CA ILE A 194 -14.95 -12.59 0.30
C ILE A 194 -15.93 -13.19 -0.71
N ASP A 195 -17.21 -13.14 -0.35
CA ASP A 195 -18.27 -13.50 -1.27
C ASP A 195 -18.42 -12.36 -2.27
N ASP A 196 -18.33 -12.69 -3.56
CA ASP A 196 -18.72 -11.78 -4.62
C ASP A 196 -20.15 -12.07 -5.09
N GLU A 197 -20.77 -11.08 -5.73
CA GLU A 197 -22.12 -11.20 -6.29
C GLU A 197 -22.22 -12.26 -7.40
N PHE A 198 -21.08 -12.81 -7.84
CA PHE A 198 -20.97 -13.81 -8.89
C PHE A 198 -20.86 -15.24 -8.34
N GLY A 199 -20.77 -15.42 -7.01
CA GLY A 199 -20.73 -16.73 -6.35
C GLY A 199 -19.38 -17.45 -6.44
N PHE A 200 -18.29 -16.70 -6.62
CA PHE A 200 -16.93 -17.24 -6.69
C PHE A 200 -16.07 -16.72 -5.52
N PRO A 201 -16.09 -17.41 -4.36
CA PRO A 201 -15.30 -16.98 -3.21
C PRO A 201 -13.82 -16.97 -3.58
N THR A 202 -13.19 -15.82 -3.36
CA THR A 202 -11.82 -15.56 -3.75
C THR A 202 -11.11 -14.80 -2.63
N PRO A 203 -9.82 -15.10 -2.36
CA PRO A 203 -9.08 -14.39 -1.33
C PRO A 203 -9.03 -12.88 -1.54
N ILE A 204 -9.24 -12.08 -0.48
CA ILE A 204 -9.18 -10.61 -0.57
C ILE A 204 -7.86 -10.10 -1.13
N GLY A 205 -6.77 -10.82 -0.88
CA GLY A 205 -5.43 -10.47 -1.35
C GLY A 205 -5.23 -10.61 -2.85
N CYS A 206 -6.15 -11.24 -3.57
CA CYS A 206 -6.17 -11.29 -5.04
C CYS A 206 -6.81 -10.03 -5.63
N HIS A 207 -7.80 -9.44 -4.94
CA HIS A 207 -8.53 -8.26 -5.39
C HIS A 207 -7.85 -6.95 -4.98
N TYR A 208 -7.38 -6.91 -3.73
CA TYR A 208 -6.95 -5.68 -3.08
C TYR A 208 -5.49 -5.77 -2.60
N GLN A 209 -4.85 -4.62 -2.48
CA GLN A 209 -3.64 -4.53 -1.67
C GLN A 209 -4.06 -4.70 -0.20
N VAL A 210 -3.56 -5.72 0.48
CA VAL A 210 -3.86 -6.00 1.89
C VAL A 210 -2.61 -5.77 2.72
N LEU A 211 -2.67 -4.79 3.62
CA LEU A 211 -1.56 -4.34 4.44
C LEU A 211 -1.83 -4.62 5.93
N VAL A 212 -0.84 -5.21 6.60
CA VAL A 212 -0.86 -5.41 8.04
C VAL A 212 -0.27 -4.17 8.73
N ARG A 213 -0.96 -3.69 9.76
CA ARG A 213 -0.55 -2.56 10.60
C ARG A 213 -0.67 -2.95 12.07
N SER A 214 0.15 -2.38 12.93
CA SER A 214 0.08 -2.65 14.37
C SER A 214 -0.87 -1.66 15.04
N ALA A 215 -1.94 -2.19 15.63
CA ALA A 215 -2.91 -1.42 16.41
C ALA A 215 -2.26 -0.73 17.63
N GLU A 216 -1.17 -1.28 18.15
CA GLU A 216 -0.42 -0.70 19.27
C GLU A 216 0.13 0.71 18.95
N ARG A 217 0.31 1.05 17.67
CA ARG A 217 0.74 2.41 17.28
C ARG A 217 -0.33 3.47 17.48
N LEU A 218 -1.59 3.06 17.62
CA LEU A 218 -2.72 3.94 17.92
C LEU A 218 -2.79 4.28 19.42
N LEU A 219 -2.14 3.48 20.27
CA LEU A 219 -2.17 3.68 21.72
C LEU A 219 -1.39 4.93 22.12
N GLN A 220 -1.95 5.68 23.08
CA GLN A 220 -1.28 6.85 23.66
C GLN A 220 0.12 6.51 24.21
N THR A 221 0.29 5.31 24.76
CA THR A 221 1.58 4.81 25.29
C THR A 221 2.67 4.68 24.23
N TYR A 222 2.31 4.59 22.95
CA TYR A 222 3.26 4.55 21.84
C TYR A 222 3.79 5.93 21.44
N SER A 223 3.22 7.03 21.95
CA SER A 223 3.60 8.41 21.60
C SER A 223 5.11 8.69 21.72
N ARG A 224 5.80 8.04 22.66
CA ARG A 224 7.26 8.15 22.83
C ARG A 224 8.09 7.61 21.66
N HIS A 225 7.51 6.75 20.83
CA HIS A 225 8.16 6.15 19.66
C HIS A 225 7.77 6.86 18.35
N LYS A 226 6.79 7.78 18.39
CA LYS A 226 6.23 8.47 17.20
C LYS A 226 7.29 9.26 16.43
N GLY A 227 8.22 9.91 17.13
CA GLY A 227 9.32 10.64 16.50
C GLY A 227 10.26 9.73 15.69
N CYS A 228 10.70 8.60 16.29
CA CYS A 228 11.53 7.62 15.59
C CYS A 228 10.79 7.00 14.39
N TRP A 229 9.48 6.76 14.53
CA TRP A 229 8.65 6.26 13.46
C TRP A 229 8.57 7.24 12.29
N GLN A 230 8.26 8.51 12.55
CA GLN A 230 8.24 9.55 11.53
C GLN A 230 9.59 9.69 10.83
N GLN A 231 10.69 9.69 11.59
CA GLN A 231 12.04 9.77 11.02
C GLN A 231 12.35 8.60 10.06
N LYS A 232 12.04 7.36 10.46
CA LYS A 232 12.25 6.18 9.61
C LYS A 232 11.33 6.20 8.39
N TRP A 233 10.09 6.67 8.54
CA TRP A 233 9.17 6.84 7.43
C TRP A 233 9.65 7.90 6.43
N ASP A 234 10.10 9.05 6.90
CA ASP A 234 10.61 10.12 6.04
C ASP A 234 11.88 9.67 5.30
N PHE A 235 12.75 8.89 5.94
CA PHE A 235 13.89 8.25 5.26
C PHE A 235 13.43 7.24 4.21
N PHE A 236 12.42 6.42 4.53
CA PHE A 236 11.80 5.49 3.58
C PHE A 236 11.24 6.24 2.33
N GLN A 237 10.55 7.36 2.52
CA GLN A 237 10.01 8.19 1.43
C GLN A 237 11.11 8.81 0.55
N GLN A 238 12.31 9.01 1.09
CA GLN A 238 13.46 9.53 0.35
C GLN A 238 14.22 8.48 -0.45
N LEU A 239 13.92 7.18 -0.25
CA LEU A 239 14.51 6.12 -1.07
C LEU A 239 13.96 6.22 -2.50
N SER A 240 14.67 6.98 -3.34
CA SER A 240 14.43 7.08 -4.79
C SER A 240 14.76 5.76 -5.50
N GLN A 241 14.24 5.59 -6.72
CA GLN A 241 14.29 4.34 -7.48
C GLN A 241 15.66 3.63 -7.40
N GLY A 242 15.69 2.54 -6.64
CA GLY A 242 16.87 1.75 -6.30
C GLY A 242 16.48 0.55 -5.43
N SER A 243 17.34 -0.47 -5.37
CA SER A 243 17.08 -1.71 -4.61
C SER A 243 16.85 -1.42 -3.12
N ALA A 244 15.72 -1.89 -2.58
CA ALA A 244 15.33 -1.74 -1.18
C ALA A 244 16.31 -2.46 -0.23
N CYS A 245 17.12 -3.41 -0.73
CA CYS A 245 17.84 -4.39 0.06
C CYS A 245 18.81 -3.80 1.09
N ASN A 246 19.46 -2.67 0.78
CA ASN A 246 20.44 -2.07 1.70
C ASN A 246 19.80 -1.45 2.95
N ALA A 247 18.51 -1.15 2.91
CA ALA A 247 17.76 -0.57 4.02
C ALA A 247 16.96 -1.62 4.82
N PHE A 248 17.09 -2.89 4.45
CA PHE A 248 16.44 -4.03 5.12
C PHE A 248 17.46 -4.85 5.91
N VAL A 249 17.06 -5.27 7.11
CA VAL A 249 17.77 -6.31 7.86
C VAL A 249 17.12 -7.65 7.53
N SER A 250 17.94 -8.66 7.23
CA SER A 250 17.49 -10.06 7.22
C SER A 250 17.74 -10.67 8.59
N GLY A 251 16.70 -11.18 9.25
CA GLY A 251 16.82 -11.73 10.61
C GLY A 251 15.72 -12.73 10.95
N ASP A 252 15.81 -13.34 12.13
CA ASP A 252 14.77 -14.22 12.66
C ASP A 252 14.48 -13.92 14.15
N GLY A 253 13.53 -14.65 14.72
CA GLY A 253 13.10 -14.47 16.10
C GLY A 253 13.99 -15.11 17.17
N GLN A 254 15.19 -15.61 16.84
CA GLN A 254 16.04 -16.36 17.79
C GLN A 254 16.70 -15.45 18.83
N ASP A 255 17.27 -14.32 18.40
CA ASP A 255 17.86 -13.32 19.30
C ASP A 255 17.21 -11.94 19.09
N LEU A 256 16.12 -11.72 19.81
CA LEU A 256 15.35 -10.48 19.73
C LEU A 256 16.11 -9.25 20.21
N LYS A 257 17.11 -9.40 21.09
CA LYS A 257 17.91 -8.28 21.57
C LYS A 257 18.89 -7.83 20.49
N VAL A 258 19.57 -8.77 19.85
CA VAL A 258 20.46 -8.49 18.70
C VAL A 258 19.66 -7.90 17.55
N LEU A 259 18.50 -8.49 17.22
CA LEU A 259 17.62 -7.98 16.18
C LEU A 259 17.16 -6.54 16.49
N PHE A 260 16.77 -6.25 17.73
CA PHE A 260 16.39 -4.90 18.14
C PHE A 260 17.52 -3.89 17.92
N VAL A 261 18.76 -4.22 18.29
CA VAL A 261 19.93 -3.34 18.09
C VAL A 261 20.16 -3.06 16.60
N GLN A 262 20.04 -4.08 15.75
CA GLN A 262 20.19 -3.91 14.29
C GLN A 262 19.10 -3.01 13.71
N LEU A 263 17.83 -3.25 14.07
CA LEU A 263 16.68 -2.51 13.59
C LEU A 263 16.60 -1.07 14.14
N SER A 264 17.23 -0.79 15.28
CA SER A 264 17.24 0.55 15.88
C SER A 264 18.10 1.56 15.12
N LYS A 265 18.91 1.13 14.15
CA LYS A 265 19.71 2.03 13.31
C LYS A 265 18.80 2.89 12.42
N ASN A 266 19.12 4.18 12.26
CA ASN A 266 18.26 5.14 11.54
C ASN A 266 18.14 4.86 10.04
N ASN A 267 19.17 4.27 9.43
CA ASN A 267 19.18 3.91 8.00
C ASN A 267 18.48 2.57 7.70
N ILE A 268 17.94 1.90 8.72
CA ILE A 268 17.19 0.64 8.55
C ILE A 268 15.71 0.95 8.63
N ILE A 269 14.99 0.65 7.56
CA ILE A 269 13.53 0.85 7.44
C ILE A 269 12.78 -0.45 7.24
N GLY A 270 13.49 -1.55 7.00
CA GLY A 270 12.90 -2.81 6.64
C GLY A 270 13.38 -3.97 7.51
N LEU A 271 12.50 -4.95 7.73
CA LEU A 271 12.85 -6.27 8.21
C LEU A 271 12.34 -7.33 7.22
N LYS A 272 13.22 -8.22 6.76
CA LYS A 272 12.84 -9.46 6.09
C LYS A 272 13.08 -10.62 7.05
N LEU A 273 12.03 -11.36 7.41
CA LEU A 273 12.18 -12.55 8.23
C LEU A 273 12.62 -13.75 7.40
N VAL A 274 13.72 -14.37 7.81
CA VAL A 274 14.27 -15.56 7.14
C VAL A 274 13.59 -16.87 7.57
N LYS A 275 12.81 -16.81 8.65
CA LYS A 275 11.99 -17.91 9.16
C LYS A 275 10.62 -17.39 9.56
N ALA A 276 9.62 -18.25 9.46
CA ALA A 276 8.29 -17.94 9.95
C ALA A 276 8.31 -17.58 11.45
N PRO A 277 7.54 -16.57 11.88
CA PRO A 277 7.40 -16.24 13.29
C PRO A 277 6.88 -17.43 14.10
N LEU A 278 7.59 -17.81 15.16
CA LEU A 278 7.16 -18.90 16.06
C LEU A 278 6.17 -18.42 17.14
N GLN A 279 6.14 -17.12 17.40
CA GLN A 279 5.36 -16.50 18.45
C GLN A 279 4.83 -15.14 18.00
N VAL A 280 3.65 -14.79 18.53
CA VAL A 280 2.96 -13.50 18.39
C VAL A 280 2.88 -12.82 19.75
N GLY A 281 2.36 -11.59 19.81
CA GLY A 281 2.18 -10.89 21.09
C GLY A 281 3.46 -10.26 21.66
N LYS A 282 3.45 -9.99 22.97
CA LYS A 282 4.60 -9.40 23.68
C LYS A 282 5.79 -10.35 23.68
N GLY A 283 6.99 -9.80 23.53
CA GLY A 283 8.20 -10.61 23.48
C GLY A 283 8.39 -11.37 22.17
N SER A 284 7.57 -11.13 21.14
CA SER A 284 7.74 -11.66 19.80
C SER A 284 8.61 -10.76 18.90
N VAL A 285 8.89 -11.23 17.69
CA VAL A 285 9.53 -10.41 16.65
C VAL A 285 8.69 -9.19 16.27
N PHE A 286 7.35 -9.29 16.33
CA PHE A 286 6.45 -8.16 16.08
C PHE A 286 6.58 -7.07 17.15
N ALA A 287 6.77 -7.46 18.41
CA ALA A 287 7.08 -6.50 19.48
C ALA A 287 8.41 -5.77 19.23
N VAL A 288 9.40 -6.45 18.61
CA VAL A 288 10.67 -5.83 18.22
C VAL A 288 10.48 -4.85 17.06
N ILE A 289 9.74 -5.24 16.00
CA ILE A 289 9.38 -4.36 14.86
C ILE A 289 8.72 -3.07 15.38
N LEU A 290 7.72 -3.21 16.25
CA LEU A 290 7.00 -2.11 16.89
C LEU A 290 7.95 -1.22 17.71
N LYS A 291 8.77 -1.81 18.58
CA LYS A 291 9.68 -1.08 19.48
C LYS A 291 10.79 -0.34 18.72
N ALA A 292 11.29 -0.92 17.63
CA ALA A 292 12.29 -0.32 16.76
C ALA A 292 11.69 0.66 15.73
N ALA A 293 10.38 0.88 15.77
CA ALA A 293 9.63 1.77 14.88
C ALA A 293 9.85 1.47 13.39
N ILE A 294 10.00 0.18 13.05
CA ILE A 294 10.27 -0.26 11.67
C ILE A 294 9.02 -0.05 10.80
N PRO A 295 9.13 0.66 9.67
CA PRO A 295 7.99 0.97 8.84
C PRO A 295 7.55 -0.17 7.90
N VAL A 296 8.48 -1.02 7.46
CA VAL A 296 8.19 -2.10 6.51
C VAL A 296 8.71 -3.43 7.04
N ALA A 297 7.90 -4.49 6.99
CA ALA A 297 8.40 -5.83 7.26
C ALA A 297 7.74 -6.87 6.34
N LEU A 298 8.52 -7.87 5.94
CA LEU A 298 8.04 -9.02 5.17
C LEU A 298 8.39 -10.31 5.88
N TRP A 299 7.45 -11.24 5.89
CA TRP A 299 7.67 -12.59 6.41
C TRP A 299 6.77 -13.58 5.71
N LEU A 300 7.18 -14.85 5.74
CA LEU A 300 6.31 -15.96 5.40
C LEU A 300 5.65 -16.45 6.69
N ARG A 301 4.35 -16.72 6.66
CA ARG A 301 3.60 -17.28 7.81
C ARG A 301 4.01 -18.71 8.13
N GLN A 302 4.59 -19.42 7.17
CA GLN A 302 5.09 -20.80 7.29
C GLN A 302 6.48 -20.93 6.65
N ASN A 303 7.29 -21.85 7.20
CA ASN A 303 8.56 -22.24 6.57
C ASN A 303 8.28 -23.16 5.39
N LEU A 304 8.47 -22.64 4.17
CA LEU A 304 8.28 -23.38 2.92
C LEU A 304 9.57 -24.06 2.45
N SER A 305 9.46 -24.87 1.39
CA SER A 305 10.57 -25.65 0.80
C SER A 305 11.71 -24.78 0.24
N ASN A 306 12.80 -25.44 -0.19
CA ASN A 306 14.04 -24.80 -0.62
C ASN A 306 13.86 -23.96 -1.90
N ASN A 307 13.62 -22.64 -1.74
CA ASN A 307 13.95 -21.52 -2.66
C ASN A 307 13.13 -20.25 -2.33
N CYS A 308 12.09 -20.36 -1.50
CA CYS A 308 11.19 -19.25 -1.18
C CYS A 308 11.88 -18.00 -0.63
N GLN A 309 12.97 -18.15 0.13
CA GLN A 309 13.76 -17.01 0.61
C GLN A 309 14.42 -16.23 -0.53
N LYS A 310 14.86 -16.91 -1.60
CA LYS A 310 15.41 -16.25 -2.80
C LYS A 310 14.32 -15.51 -3.57
N GLU A 311 13.10 -16.04 -3.59
CA GLU A 311 11.97 -15.35 -4.22
C GLU A 311 11.62 -14.08 -3.47
N VAL A 312 11.57 -14.11 -2.13
CA VAL A 312 11.37 -12.91 -1.30
C VAL A 312 12.53 -11.91 -1.49
N ASP A 313 13.77 -12.39 -1.60
CA ASP A 313 14.91 -11.53 -1.98
C ASP A 313 14.73 -10.92 -3.38
N GLY A 314 14.18 -11.67 -4.33
CA GLY A 314 13.84 -11.18 -5.66
C GLY A 314 12.86 -10.00 -5.61
N LEU A 315 11.85 -10.06 -4.72
CA LEU A 315 10.90 -8.95 -4.55
C LEU A 315 11.63 -7.68 -4.10
N LEU A 316 12.49 -7.77 -3.08
CA LEU A 316 13.21 -6.61 -2.55
C LEU A 316 14.28 -6.04 -3.50
N ASN A 317 14.84 -6.88 -4.37
CA ASN A 317 15.88 -6.49 -5.32
C ASN A 317 15.32 -5.88 -6.61
N CYS A 318 14.16 -6.35 -7.07
CA CYS A 318 13.64 -6.06 -8.41
C CYS A 318 12.64 -4.91 -8.47
N CYS A 319 12.03 -4.49 -7.36
CA CYS A 319 11.09 -3.38 -7.33
C CYS A 319 11.57 -2.22 -6.46
N CYS A 320 11.02 -1.04 -6.74
CA CYS A 320 11.11 0.08 -5.81
C CYS A 320 10.37 -0.31 -4.52
N VAL A 321 10.91 0.04 -3.35
CA VAL A 321 10.28 -0.29 -2.07
C VAL A 321 8.83 0.21 -1.97
N HIS A 322 8.51 1.31 -2.66
CA HIS A 322 7.16 1.90 -2.75
C HIS A 322 6.16 1.02 -3.53
N GLU A 323 6.64 0.11 -4.38
CA GLU A 323 5.83 -0.79 -5.21
C GLU A 323 5.55 -2.13 -4.51
N LEU A 324 6.14 -2.37 -3.33
CA LEU A 324 5.96 -3.64 -2.61
C LEU A 324 4.49 -4.04 -2.39
N PRO A 325 3.57 -3.15 -1.98
CA PRO A 325 2.14 -3.50 -1.86
C PRO A 325 1.55 -4.12 -3.13
N GLU A 326 1.82 -3.50 -4.28
CA GLU A 326 1.31 -3.95 -5.58
C GLU A 326 2.00 -5.24 -6.03
N VAL A 327 3.32 -5.34 -5.85
CA VAL A 327 4.07 -6.55 -6.18
C VAL A 327 3.61 -7.74 -5.34
N VAL A 328 3.31 -7.54 -4.05
CA VAL A 328 2.78 -8.59 -3.16
C VAL A 328 1.37 -9.01 -3.60
N LYS A 329 0.49 -8.06 -3.95
CA LYS A 329 -0.82 -8.37 -4.51
C LYS A 329 -0.71 -9.21 -5.79
N ASN A 330 0.13 -8.79 -6.74
CA ASN A 330 0.31 -9.53 -7.99
C ASN A 330 0.88 -10.93 -7.76
N LYS A 331 1.76 -11.10 -6.76
CA LYS A 331 2.26 -12.43 -6.37
C LYS A 331 1.19 -13.35 -5.78
N ARG A 332 0.18 -12.80 -5.11
CA ARG A 332 -0.99 -13.55 -4.64
C ARG A 332 -1.84 -13.98 -5.83
N LEU A 333 -2.13 -13.04 -6.73
CA LEU A 333 -2.96 -13.29 -7.92
C LEU A 333 -2.32 -14.30 -8.89
N ASP A 334 -1.04 -14.17 -9.20
CA ASP A 334 -0.27 -15.06 -10.10
C ASP A 334 -0.39 -16.54 -9.73
N HIS A 335 -0.68 -16.84 -8.46
CA HIS A 335 -0.65 -18.17 -7.92
C HIS A 335 -2.04 -18.77 -7.67
N PHE A 336 -3.10 -17.97 -7.62
CA PHE A 336 -4.47 -18.48 -7.48
C PHE A 336 -4.92 -19.19 -8.77
N PRO A 337 -5.51 -20.41 -8.75
CA PRO A 337 -6.00 -21.18 -7.59
C PRO A 337 -5.09 -22.37 -7.17
N THR A 338 -3.78 -22.28 -7.37
CA THR A 338 -2.84 -23.40 -7.16
C THR A 338 -2.84 -23.91 -5.71
N ALA A 339 -2.43 -25.16 -5.50
CA ALA A 339 -2.44 -25.83 -4.21
C ALA A 339 -1.74 -25.02 -3.09
N PRO A 340 -2.32 -24.96 -1.87
CA PRO A 340 -1.99 -23.95 -0.86
C PRO A 340 -0.52 -23.80 -0.48
N ASP A 341 0.20 -24.93 -0.39
CA ASP A 341 1.42 -24.99 0.42
C ASP A 341 2.74 -24.83 -0.35
N THR A 342 2.70 -24.34 -1.60
CA THR A 342 3.87 -24.43 -2.49
C THR A 342 4.54 -23.11 -2.85
N HIS A 343 3.85 -21.98 -2.74
CA HIS A 343 4.35 -20.70 -3.26
C HIS A 343 4.23 -19.57 -2.24
N ILE A 344 5.19 -18.62 -2.32
CA ILE A 344 5.25 -17.50 -1.39
C ILE A 344 4.00 -16.63 -1.40
N GLY A 345 3.30 -16.54 -2.54
CA GLY A 345 2.08 -15.75 -2.69
C GLY A 345 1.01 -16.06 -1.65
N GLN A 346 0.92 -17.31 -1.18
CA GLN A 346 -0.09 -17.74 -0.19
C GLN A 346 0.30 -17.52 1.26
N HIS A 347 1.58 -17.28 1.53
CA HIS A 347 2.11 -17.18 2.89
C HIS A 347 2.79 -15.85 3.17
N LEU A 348 2.98 -15.00 2.16
CA LEU A 348 3.67 -13.72 2.28
C LEU A 348 2.77 -12.70 2.96
N SER A 349 3.27 -12.16 4.07
CA SER A 349 2.68 -11.04 4.77
C SER A 349 3.54 -9.79 4.57
N LEU A 350 2.87 -8.64 4.48
CA LEU A 350 3.49 -7.33 4.34
C LEU A 350 2.95 -6.41 5.44
N LEU A 351 3.86 -5.93 6.29
CA LEU A 351 3.60 -4.86 7.22
C LEU A 351 4.00 -3.53 6.60
N TRP A 352 3.12 -2.53 6.74
CA TRP A 352 3.29 -1.22 6.13
C TRP A 352 2.77 -0.11 7.03
N GLU A 353 3.68 0.66 7.62
CA GLU A 353 3.36 1.58 8.71
C GLU A 353 3.59 3.03 8.32
N ASP A 354 2.61 3.61 7.62
CA ASP A 354 2.58 5.03 7.29
C ASP A 354 2.07 5.89 8.46
N PRO A 355 2.89 6.74 9.11
CA PRO A 355 2.46 7.59 10.22
C PRO A 355 1.50 8.71 9.81
N LYS A 356 1.31 8.97 8.51
CA LYS A 356 0.40 9.99 7.97
C LYS A 356 -0.98 9.40 7.62
N ARG A 357 -1.11 8.07 7.66
CA ARG A 357 -2.37 7.35 7.45
C ARG A 357 -2.75 6.60 8.72
N LEU A 358 -3.44 7.32 9.59
CA LEU A 358 -4.02 6.82 10.83
C LEU A 358 -5.54 7.03 10.78
N PRO A 359 -6.33 6.15 11.42
CA PRO A 359 -7.73 6.43 11.65
C PRO A 359 -7.88 7.69 12.52
N PRO A 360 -9.02 8.39 12.47
CA PRO A 360 -9.37 9.43 13.43
C PRO A 360 -9.24 8.91 14.86
N SER A 361 -8.93 9.78 15.82
CA SER A 361 -8.75 9.38 17.22
C SER A 361 -9.99 8.66 17.75
N ILE A 362 -9.83 7.39 18.10
CA ILE A 362 -10.87 6.57 18.71
C ILE A 362 -10.69 6.68 20.22
N GLU A 363 -11.59 7.40 20.90
CA GLU A 363 -11.70 7.34 22.35
C GLU A 363 -12.63 6.17 22.70
N TYR A 364 -12.07 5.01 23.00
CA TYR A 364 -12.83 4.00 23.73
C TYR A 364 -12.85 4.45 25.19
N SER A 365 -14.04 4.80 25.70
CA SER A 365 -14.25 4.92 27.14
C SER A 365 -13.96 3.57 27.78
N MET A 366 -12.81 3.49 28.46
CA MET A 366 -12.36 2.32 29.23
C MET A 366 -13.30 2.00 30.39
#